data_AF-A0A956K8V9-F1
#
_entry.id   AF-A0A956K8V9-F1
#
_cell.length_a   1.000
_cell.length_b   1.000
_cell.length_c   1.000
_cell.angle_alpha   90.00
_cell.angle_beta   90.00
_cell.angle_gamma   90.00
#
_symmetry.space_group_name_H-M   'P 1'
#
loop_
_entity.id
_entity.type
_entity.pdbx_description
1 polymer ?
#
loop_
_entity_poly.entity_id
_entity_poly.type
_entity_poly.pdbx_seq_one_letter_code
_entity_poly.pdbx_strand_id
1 'polypeptide(L)'
;PWLAEVVDGVEIDELRAAQTHDLYEAVLRFRAAQLGGAALEEAAAAAAEPWDGATATLDQAQVVIARREAGYRYPAAQEYGGGLTPETAVDNGTTYPYRVHTKTHLLTYWHNREDEVRTILEGGSLAEAAAITIGEAIDLPGQDLAIDWGEAGPESALDIGSLATIDPSVTSFALPPGDGFYGVSGQLTIDSQPLPISGGIARAQILASTPAGSIMATVPMDPLAQNILASVFPAMRWAWIGEGEGAPGLAFAADVDENGSVPFDAVRHAPATLMAEAFVTSPVQYDLPIALSSGGEHLSVGVSDMVLAGTVSGGQLQSPLQLSGALSLPDLVAALIVLAGFDEAGAYQTLAPILGFDPADPPATVAVAADVTVE
;
A
#
# COMPACT_ATOMS: atom_id res chain seq x y z
N PRO A 1 10.54 -35.19 -20.32
CA PRO A 1 10.12 -34.32 -19.19
C PRO A 1 11.27 -33.42 -18.71
N TRP A 2 12.36 -33.99 -18.17
CA TRP A 2 13.49 -33.21 -17.64
C TRP A 2 14.17 -32.30 -18.68
N LEU A 3 14.43 -32.82 -19.89
CA LEU A 3 15.06 -32.02 -20.96
C LEU A 3 14.16 -30.85 -21.43
N ALA A 4 12.83 -31.05 -21.46
CA ALA A 4 11.88 -29.98 -21.81
C ALA A 4 11.90 -28.87 -20.75
N GLU A 5 11.99 -29.26 -19.47
CA GLU A 5 12.13 -28.33 -18.36
C GLU A 5 13.40 -27.47 -18.46
N VAL A 6 14.53 -28.06 -18.88
CA VAL A 6 15.78 -27.32 -19.11
C VAL A 6 15.66 -26.37 -20.29
N VAL A 7 15.04 -26.79 -21.39
CA VAL A 7 14.81 -25.94 -22.58
C VAL A 7 13.94 -24.74 -22.22
N ASP A 8 12.81 -24.97 -21.55
CA ASP A 8 11.92 -23.91 -21.07
C ASP A 8 12.64 -22.99 -20.06
N GLY A 9 13.57 -23.54 -19.27
CA GLY A 9 14.44 -22.78 -18.36
C GLY A 9 15.37 -21.80 -19.06
N VAL A 10 16.03 -22.25 -20.11
CA VAL A 10 16.92 -21.39 -20.90
C VAL A 10 16.11 -20.35 -21.68
N GLU A 11 14.99 -20.77 -22.26
CA GLU A 11 14.09 -19.88 -23.02
C GLU A 11 13.55 -18.75 -22.15
N ILE A 12 13.07 -19.04 -20.94
CA ILE A 12 12.52 -18.01 -20.06
C ILE A 12 13.60 -17.06 -19.52
N ASP A 13 14.83 -17.52 -19.33
CA ASP A 13 15.95 -16.66 -18.93
C ASP A 13 16.37 -15.72 -20.07
N GLU A 14 16.34 -16.19 -21.32
CA GLU A 14 16.57 -15.39 -22.52
C GLU A 14 15.47 -14.33 -22.68
N LEU A 15 14.20 -14.73 -22.59
CA LEU A 15 13.05 -13.82 -22.63
C LEU A 15 13.14 -12.77 -21.51
N ARG A 16 13.58 -13.15 -20.30
CA ARG A 16 13.72 -12.19 -19.20
C ARG A 16 14.77 -11.14 -19.53
N ALA A 17 15.92 -11.57 -20.07
CA ALA A 17 16.98 -10.66 -20.44
C ALA A 17 16.54 -9.69 -21.54
N ALA A 18 15.81 -10.20 -22.54
CA ALA A 18 15.23 -9.40 -23.62
C ALA A 18 14.20 -8.38 -23.10
N GLN A 19 13.20 -8.82 -22.33
CA GLN A 19 12.19 -7.92 -21.77
C GLN A 19 12.85 -6.84 -20.89
N THR A 20 13.79 -7.24 -20.04
CA THR A 20 14.49 -6.30 -19.15
C THR A 20 15.26 -5.25 -19.95
N HIS A 21 16.01 -5.67 -20.98
CA HIS A 21 16.72 -4.77 -21.87
C HIS A 21 15.77 -3.73 -22.48
N ASP A 22 14.67 -4.19 -23.05
CA ASP A 22 13.69 -3.35 -23.75
C ASP A 22 12.97 -2.39 -22.79
N LEU A 23 12.59 -2.85 -21.60
CA LEU A 23 12.03 -1.99 -20.54
C LEU A 23 13.00 -0.86 -20.13
N TYR A 24 14.29 -1.18 -19.92
CA TYR A 24 15.29 -0.15 -19.62
C TYR A 24 15.50 0.81 -20.78
N GLU A 25 15.54 0.30 -22.01
CA GLU A 25 15.69 1.14 -23.19
C GLU A 25 14.50 2.10 -23.36
N ALA A 26 13.28 1.63 -23.10
CA ALA A 26 12.08 2.46 -23.11
C ALA A 26 12.19 3.64 -22.13
N VAL A 27 12.58 3.39 -20.88
CA VAL A 27 12.79 4.44 -19.88
C VAL A 27 13.91 5.40 -20.29
N LEU A 28 15.03 4.89 -20.80
CA LEU A 28 16.15 5.73 -21.23
C LEU A 28 15.76 6.66 -22.39
N ARG A 29 15.03 6.14 -23.39
CA ARG A 29 14.55 6.94 -24.54
C ARG A 29 13.53 8.00 -24.09
N PHE A 30 12.60 7.62 -23.22
CA PHE A 30 11.63 8.54 -22.62
C PHE A 30 12.33 9.70 -21.89
N ARG A 31 13.26 9.39 -20.98
CA ARG A 31 13.99 10.41 -20.20
C ARG A 31 14.89 11.28 -21.08
N ALA A 32 15.55 10.70 -22.08
CA ALA A 32 16.34 11.47 -23.03
C ALA A 32 15.49 12.49 -23.80
N ALA A 33 14.27 12.12 -24.19
CA ALA A 33 13.32 13.03 -24.84
C ALA A 33 12.85 14.14 -23.89
N GLN A 34 12.49 13.80 -22.64
CA GLN A 34 12.12 14.80 -21.62
C GLN A 34 13.24 15.82 -21.37
N LEU A 35 14.49 15.35 -21.22
CA LEU A 35 15.66 16.22 -21.05
C LEU A 35 15.93 17.08 -22.29
N GLY A 36 15.49 16.65 -23.46
CA GLY A 36 15.49 17.43 -24.70
C GLY A 36 14.36 18.46 -24.80
N GLY A 37 13.47 18.53 -23.82
CA GLY A 37 12.32 19.44 -23.78
C GLY A 37 11.08 18.91 -24.51
N ALA A 38 11.03 17.63 -24.84
CA ALA A 38 9.85 17.01 -25.43
C ALA A 38 8.67 17.04 -24.45
N ALA A 39 7.46 17.27 -24.96
CA ALA A 39 6.25 17.09 -24.17
C ALA A 39 6.04 15.61 -23.83
N LEU A 40 5.20 15.30 -22.83
CA LEU A 40 4.98 13.93 -22.36
C LEU A 40 4.62 12.94 -23.48
N GLU A 41 3.67 13.29 -24.34
CA GLU A 41 3.23 12.44 -25.46
C GLU A 41 4.37 12.15 -26.45
N GLU A 42 5.22 13.16 -26.72
CA GLU A 42 6.38 13.01 -27.59
C GLU A 42 7.48 12.16 -26.93
N ALA A 43 7.68 12.32 -25.62
CA ALA A 43 8.61 11.49 -24.86
C ALA A 43 8.15 10.01 -24.81
N ALA A 44 6.85 9.77 -24.61
CA ALA A 44 6.25 8.44 -24.67
C ALA A 44 6.40 7.81 -26.06
N ALA A 45 6.17 8.59 -27.12
CA ALA A 45 6.38 8.13 -28.49
C ALA A 45 7.83 7.70 -28.77
N ALA A 46 8.82 8.35 -28.14
CA ALA A 46 10.23 7.96 -28.25
C ALA A 46 10.54 6.60 -27.61
N ALA A 47 9.73 6.17 -26.63
CA ALA A 47 9.84 4.90 -25.93
C ALA A 47 8.99 3.77 -26.54
N ALA A 48 8.14 4.06 -27.52
CA ALA A 48 7.14 3.11 -28.04
C ALA A 48 7.75 1.81 -28.60
N GLU A 49 8.80 1.91 -29.42
CA GLU A 49 9.44 0.73 -30.03
C GLU A 49 9.98 -0.27 -28.97
N PRO A 50 10.85 0.12 -28.02
CA PRO A 50 11.29 -0.81 -26.98
C PRO A 50 10.16 -1.22 -26.02
N TRP A 51 9.19 -0.35 -25.75
CA TRP A 51 8.01 -0.73 -24.96
C TRP A 51 7.23 -1.88 -25.62
N ASP A 52 6.89 -1.75 -26.90
CA ASP A 52 6.20 -2.79 -27.67
C ASP A 52 7.01 -4.09 -27.73
N GLY A 53 8.35 -3.99 -27.78
CA GLY A 53 9.27 -5.12 -27.71
C GLY A 53 9.20 -5.86 -26.37
N ALA A 54 9.14 -5.12 -25.26
CA ALA A 54 8.97 -5.68 -23.92
C ALA A 54 7.62 -6.40 -23.77
N THR A 55 6.50 -5.78 -24.17
CA THR A 55 5.16 -6.39 -24.11
C THR A 55 5.10 -7.66 -24.96
N ALA A 56 5.65 -7.63 -26.18
CA ALA A 56 5.71 -8.83 -27.04
C ALA A 56 6.56 -9.97 -26.44
N THR A 57 7.59 -9.62 -25.66
CA THR A 57 8.41 -10.60 -24.94
C THR A 57 7.66 -11.20 -23.76
N LEU A 58 6.85 -10.41 -23.05
CA LEU A 58 5.96 -10.91 -22.00
C LEU A 58 4.93 -11.91 -22.56
N ASP A 59 4.31 -11.62 -23.70
CA ASP A 59 3.38 -12.55 -24.36
C ASP A 59 4.03 -13.90 -24.66
N GLN A 60 5.31 -13.89 -25.07
CA GLN A 60 6.07 -15.12 -25.30
C GLN A 60 6.39 -15.84 -23.98
N ALA A 61 6.75 -15.10 -22.93
CA ALA A 61 7.00 -15.64 -21.61
C ALA A 61 5.75 -16.33 -21.03
N GLN A 62 4.56 -15.75 -21.22
CA GLN A 62 3.28 -16.35 -20.84
C GLN A 62 3.08 -17.74 -21.47
N VAL A 63 3.42 -17.91 -22.74
CA VAL A 63 3.32 -19.21 -23.43
C VAL A 63 4.27 -20.24 -22.82
N VAL A 64 5.50 -19.85 -22.49
CA VAL A 64 6.49 -20.74 -21.85
C VAL A 64 6.05 -21.12 -20.44
N ILE A 65 5.54 -20.15 -19.67
CA ILE A 65 5.02 -20.36 -18.31
C ILE A 65 3.82 -21.31 -18.34
N ALA A 66 2.82 -21.07 -19.20
CA ALA A 66 1.65 -21.93 -19.33
C ALA A 66 2.03 -23.37 -19.77
N ARG A 67 2.99 -23.51 -20.69
CA ARG A 67 3.53 -24.82 -21.11
C ARG A 67 4.16 -25.55 -19.94
N ARG A 68 4.86 -24.84 -19.06
CA ARG A 68 5.48 -25.37 -17.83
C ARG A 68 4.44 -25.77 -16.80
N GLU A 69 3.44 -24.91 -16.60
CA GLU A 69 2.34 -25.16 -15.67
C GLU A 69 1.55 -26.42 -16.00
N ALA A 70 1.29 -26.66 -17.28
CA ALA A 70 0.65 -27.88 -17.75
C ALA A 70 1.48 -29.16 -17.50
N GLY A 71 2.80 -29.03 -17.27
CA GLY A 71 3.73 -30.13 -17.10
C GLY A 71 4.28 -30.33 -15.69
N TYR A 72 3.90 -29.47 -14.72
CA TYR A 72 4.46 -29.49 -13.37
C TYR A 72 4.19 -30.80 -12.62
N ARG A 73 5.16 -31.15 -11.77
CA ARG A 73 5.16 -32.38 -10.96
C ARG A 73 5.44 -32.08 -9.48
N TYR A 74 5.35 -30.81 -9.08
CA TYR A 74 5.74 -30.39 -7.75
C TYR A 74 4.53 -30.41 -6.80
N PRO A 75 4.77 -30.53 -5.48
CA PRO A 75 3.72 -30.31 -4.50
C PRO A 75 3.25 -28.85 -4.58
N ALA A 76 1.95 -28.62 -4.38
CA ALA A 76 1.33 -27.29 -4.36
C ALA A 76 2.11 -26.26 -3.51
N ALA A 77 2.78 -26.68 -2.43
CA ALA A 77 3.61 -25.81 -1.59
C ALA A 77 4.82 -25.17 -2.31
N GLN A 78 5.29 -25.74 -3.43
CA GLN A 78 6.30 -25.11 -4.31
C GLN A 78 5.68 -24.26 -5.42
N GLU A 79 4.40 -24.46 -5.72
CA GLU A 79 3.64 -23.76 -6.76
C GLU A 79 3.03 -22.45 -6.21
N TYR A 80 2.69 -22.42 -4.92
CA TYR A 80 2.04 -21.28 -4.26
C TYR A 80 2.89 -20.75 -3.09
N GLY A 81 3.90 -19.94 -3.38
CA GLY A 81 4.65 -19.16 -2.37
C GLY A 81 5.87 -19.84 -1.75
N GLY A 82 6.24 -21.04 -2.20
CA GLY A 82 7.43 -21.75 -1.74
C GLY A 82 8.75 -21.07 -2.16
N GLY A 83 9.62 -20.76 -1.19
CA GLY A 83 10.94 -20.18 -1.43
C GLY A 83 10.97 -18.65 -1.60
N LEU A 84 9.89 -17.95 -1.25
CA LEU A 84 9.85 -16.48 -1.17
C LEU A 84 10.54 -15.95 0.09
N THR A 85 10.52 -16.71 1.19
CA THR A 85 11.24 -16.42 2.44
C THR A 85 12.00 -17.67 2.92
N PRO A 86 12.97 -17.53 3.85
CA PRO A 86 13.61 -18.69 4.47
C PRO A 86 12.62 -19.66 5.13
N GLU A 87 11.49 -19.14 5.63
CA GLU A 87 10.43 -19.89 6.32
C GLU A 87 9.51 -20.64 5.34
N THR A 88 9.36 -20.14 4.11
CA THR A 88 8.59 -20.84 3.05
C THR A 88 9.48 -21.69 2.14
N ALA A 89 10.78 -21.79 2.42
CA ALA A 89 11.71 -22.59 1.64
C ALA A 89 11.41 -24.10 1.82
N VAL A 90 11.24 -24.81 0.70
CA VAL A 90 10.98 -26.25 0.72
C VAL A 90 12.31 -27.01 0.62
N ASP A 91 12.57 -27.90 1.59
CA ASP A 91 13.74 -28.76 1.59
C ASP A 91 13.81 -29.60 0.31
N ASN A 92 14.99 -29.61 -0.33
CA ASN A 92 15.25 -30.23 -1.64
C ASN A 92 14.68 -29.46 -2.86
N GLY A 93 14.44 -28.15 -2.75
CA GLY A 93 14.24 -27.23 -3.87
C GLY A 93 15.51 -26.98 -4.69
N THR A 94 16.28 -28.02 -5.04
CA THR A 94 17.65 -27.92 -5.58
C THR A 94 17.78 -26.92 -6.73
N THR A 95 18.74 -26.02 -6.53
CA THR A 95 19.37 -25.07 -7.44
C THR A 95 20.30 -25.80 -8.43
N TYR A 96 19.81 -26.11 -9.62
CA TYR A 96 20.67 -26.33 -10.77
C TYR A 96 20.65 -25.06 -11.64
N PRO A 97 21.79 -24.65 -12.24
CA PRO A 97 21.91 -23.37 -12.94
C PRO A 97 21.05 -23.24 -14.22
N TYR A 98 20.35 -24.30 -14.61
CA TYR A 98 19.49 -24.35 -15.80
C TYR A 98 18.00 -24.56 -15.46
N ARG A 99 17.63 -24.44 -14.17
CA ARG A 99 16.24 -24.47 -13.74
C ARG A 99 15.75 -23.02 -13.63
N VAL A 100 14.54 -22.77 -14.15
CA VAL A 100 13.84 -21.48 -14.04
C VAL A 100 13.89 -21.00 -12.60
N HIS A 101 14.33 -19.76 -12.37
CA HIS A 101 14.28 -19.15 -11.04
C HIS A 101 12.83 -19.15 -10.54
N THR A 102 12.58 -19.46 -9.27
CA THR A 102 11.23 -19.54 -8.67
C THR A 102 10.40 -18.24 -8.81
N LYS A 103 11.00 -17.16 -9.29
CA LYS A 103 10.33 -15.89 -9.54
C LYS A 103 9.98 -15.68 -11.02
N THR A 104 10.75 -16.22 -11.96
CA THR A 104 10.57 -15.96 -13.40
C THR A 104 9.51 -16.83 -14.05
N HIS A 105 8.97 -17.81 -13.33
CA HIS A 105 7.77 -18.54 -13.74
C HIS A 105 6.46 -17.91 -13.23
N LEU A 106 6.53 -16.89 -12.38
CA LEU A 106 5.36 -16.17 -11.89
C LEU A 106 5.09 -15.00 -12.82
N LEU A 107 3.91 -14.92 -13.43
CA LEU A 107 3.56 -13.80 -14.31
C LEU A 107 3.61 -12.45 -13.60
N THR A 108 3.37 -12.42 -12.29
CA THR A 108 3.52 -11.23 -11.46
C THR A 108 4.89 -10.60 -11.62
N TYR A 109 5.99 -11.38 -11.62
CA TYR A 109 7.35 -10.87 -11.82
C TYR A 109 7.49 -10.04 -13.11
N TRP A 110 6.85 -10.48 -14.20
CA TRP A 110 6.95 -9.86 -15.52
C TRP A 110 6.05 -8.63 -15.62
N HIS A 111 4.81 -8.75 -15.17
CA HIS A 111 3.85 -7.64 -15.16
C HIS A 111 4.33 -6.49 -14.28
N ASN A 112 4.90 -6.75 -13.11
CA ASN A 112 5.40 -5.71 -12.22
C ASN A 112 6.42 -4.78 -12.88
N ARG A 113 7.36 -5.33 -13.65
CA ARG A 113 8.40 -4.55 -14.32
C ARG A 113 7.83 -3.73 -15.47
N GLU A 114 6.84 -4.28 -16.15
CA GLU A 114 6.09 -3.58 -17.19
C GLU A 114 5.26 -2.44 -16.58
N ASP A 115 4.57 -2.68 -15.47
CA ASP A 115 3.77 -1.69 -14.75
C ASP A 115 4.63 -0.53 -14.21
N GLU A 116 5.78 -0.81 -13.58
CA GLU A 116 6.74 0.20 -13.13
C GLU A 116 7.16 1.14 -14.28
N VAL A 117 7.47 0.56 -15.45
CA VAL A 117 7.87 1.34 -16.63
C VAL A 117 6.68 2.06 -17.23
N ARG A 118 5.51 1.44 -17.33
CA ARG A 118 4.27 2.07 -17.81
C ARG A 118 3.97 3.35 -17.04
N THR A 119 4.02 3.29 -15.71
CA THR A 119 3.81 4.46 -14.85
C THR A 119 4.77 5.60 -15.21
N ILE A 120 6.06 5.29 -15.43
CA ILE A 120 7.05 6.30 -15.88
C ILE A 120 6.66 6.89 -17.24
N LEU A 121 6.30 6.04 -18.21
CA LEU A 121 5.99 6.46 -19.58
C LEU A 121 4.69 7.27 -19.68
N GLU A 122 3.72 7.01 -18.81
CA GLU A 122 2.46 7.74 -18.70
C GLU A 122 2.61 9.08 -17.96
N GLY A 123 3.84 9.45 -17.59
CA GLY A 123 4.14 10.71 -16.92
C GLY A 123 3.95 10.66 -15.41
N GLY A 124 3.73 9.47 -14.85
CA GLY A 124 3.96 9.24 -13.43
C GLY A 124 5.43 9.57 -13.12
N SER A 125 5.64 10.56 -12.25
CA SER A 125 6.88 10.60 -11.48
C SER A 125 6.83 9.40 -10.51
N LEU A 126 7.92 8.88 -9.94
CA LEU A 126 8.57 9.50 -8.78
C LEU A 126 7.63 10.37 -7.91
N ALA A 127 6.32 10.08 -7.85
CA ALA A 127 5.39 10.72 -6.92
C ALA A 127 5.80 10.42 -5.47
N GLU A 128 6.59 9.37 -5.26
CA GLU A 128 7.28 9.06 -4.00
C GLU A 128 8.53 9.94 -3.73
N ALA A 129 9.16 10.56 -4.74
CA ALA A 129 10.33 11.44 -4.52
C ALA A 129 9.97 12.93 -4.50
N ALA A 130 8.78 13.31 -4.97
CA ALA A 130 8.29 14.68 -4.93
C ALA A 130 7.37 14.97 -3.72
N ALA A 131 7.40 14.08 -2.72
CA ALA A 131 6.57 14.19 -1.53
C ALA A 131 7.17 15.19 -0.53
N ILE A 132 6.41 16.22 -0.19
CA ILE A 132 6.66 16.94 1.07
C ILE A 132 6.64 15.91 2.20
N THR A 133 7.68 15.89 3.01
CA THR A 133 7.74 14.99 4.16
C THR A 133 7.55 15.80 5.43
N ILE A 134 6.49 15.49 6.16
CA ILE A 134 6.29 15.93 7.53
C ILE A 134 6.42 14.66 8.39
N GLY A 135 7.63 14.41 8.85
CA GLY A 135 7.94 13.25 9.69
C GLY A 135 7.26 13.33 11.05
N GLU A 136 7.03 12.17 11.67
CA GLU A 136 6.41 12.08 13.01
C GLU A 136 5.05 12.79 13.09
N ALA A 137 4.18 12.52 12.11
CA ALA A 137 2.87 13.16 12.04
C ALA A 137 1.95 12.78 13.23
N ILE A 138 2.22 11.67 13.92
CA ILE A 138 1.63 11.32 15.22
C ILE A 138 2.74 11.27 16.27
N ASP A 139 2.74 12.18 17.24
CA ASP A 139 3.79 12.25 18.27
C ASP A 139 3.32 12.97 19.56
N LEU A 140 4.20 13.10 20.55
CA LEU A 140 3.99 13.84 21.78
C LEU A 140 3.92 15.37 21.53
N PRO A 141 3.11 16.11 22.32
CA PRO A 141 3.08 17.56 22.27
C PRO A 141 4.41 18.24 22.58
N GLY A 142 4.59 19.43 22.00
CA GLY A 142 5.73 20.32 22.30
C GLY A 142 6.97 20.12 21.43
N GLN A 143 6.93 19.19 20.47
CA GLN A 143 7.92 19.06 19.42
C GLN A 143 7.53 19.93 18.20
N ASP A 144 8.50 20.65 17.65
CA ASP A 144 8.33 21.34 16.38
C ASP A 144 8.18 20.33 15.24
N LEU A 145 7.39 20.66 14.23
CA LEU A 145 7.29 19.89 13.00
C LEU A 145 8.53 20.11 12.14
N ALA A 146 9.26 19.05 11.84
CA ALA A 146 10.26 19.06 10.79
C ALA A 146 9.55 18.93 9.43
N ILE A 147 9.83 19.84 8.51
CA ILE A 147 9.21 19.89 7.19
C ILE A 147 10.31 19.86 6.14
N ASP A 148 10.32 18.78 5.36
CA ASP A 148 11.13 18.66 4.16
C ASP A 148 10.25 18.90 2.94
N TRP A 149 10.55 19.96 2.20
CA TRP A 149 9.81 20.34 0.99
C TRP A 149 10.27 19.59 -0.26
N GLY A 150 11.35 18.78 -0.17
CA GLY A 150 11.88 18.05 -1.32
C GLY A 150 12.20 18.99 -2.49
N GLU A 151 11.64 18.68 -3.66
CA GLU A 151 11.79 19.46 -4.90
C GLU A 151 10.70 20.52 -5.11
N ALA A 152 9.90 20.83 -4.08
CA ALA A 152 8.81 21.78 -4.20
C ALA A 152 9.31 23.19 -4.57
N GLY A 153 8.70 23.77 -5.59
CA GLY A 153 8.97 25.13 -6.08
C GLY A 153 8.45 26.22 -5.12
N PRO A 154 8.89 27.47 -5.31
CA PRO A 154 8.62 28.58 -4.39
C PRO A 154 7.14 29.01 -4.31
N GLU A 155 6.30 28.56 -5.24
CA GLU A 155 4.85 28.80 -5.23
C GLU A 155 4.08 27.77 -4.39
N SER A 156 4.78 26.79 -3.81
CA SER A 156 4.18 25.79 -2.94
C SER A 156 3.71 26.41 -1.63
N ALA A 157 2.60 25.91 -1.10
CA ALA A 157 2.04 26.38 0.15
C ALA A 157 1.40 25.22 0.92
N LEU A 158 1.54 25.25 2.25
CA LEU A 158 0.96 24.29 3.18
C LEU A 158 0.14 25.03 4.25
N ASP A 159 -1.13 24.71 4.35
CA ASP A 159 -2.03 25.14 5.42
C ASP A 159 -1.99 24.10 6.56
N ILE A 160 -1.68 24.56 7.77
CA ILE A 160 -1.68 23.74 8.99
C ILE A 160 -2.87 24.17 9.86
N GLY A 161 -4.01 23.51 9.67
CA GLY A 161 -5.27 23.78 10.35
C GLY A 161 -5.70 25.23 10.20
N SER A 162 -6.11 25.85 11.31
CA SER A 162 -6.40 27.28 11.38
C SER A 162 -5.20 28.12 11.84
N LEU A 163 -4.00 27.53 11.95
CA LEU A 163 -2.85 28.16 12.58
C LEU A 163 -2.10 29.08 11.61
N ALA A 164 -1.69 28.55 10.46
CA ALA A 164 -0.89 29.29 9.48
C ALA A 164 -0.90 28.60 8.11
N THR A 165 -0.61 29.42 7.08
CA THR A 165 -0.12 28.98 5.77
C THR A 165 1.38 29.23 5.73
N ILE A 166 2.16 28.23 5.35
CA ILE A 166 3.63 28.29 5.26
C ILE A 166 4.11 27.93 3.85
N ASP A 167 5.33 28.35 3.52
CA ASP A 167 5.97 28.14 2.22
C ASP A 167 7.33 27.42 2.39
N PRO A 168 8.03 27.05 1.30
CA PRO A 168 9.31 26.33 1.36
C PRO A 168 10.43 27.00 2.15
N SER A 169 10.31 28.27 2.54
CA SER A 169 11.27 28.91 3.45
C SER A 169 11.14 28.45 4.91
N VAL A 170 10.04 27.78 5.26
CA VAL A 170 9.75 27.26 6.59
C VAL A 170 10.02 25.76 6.64
N THR A 171 11.15 25.37 7.24
CA THR A 171 11.52 23.95 7.42
C THR A 171 11.24 23.42 8.83
N SER A 172 10.76 24.30 9.72
CA SER A 172 10.39 23.97 11.10
C SER A 172 9.18 24.77 11.50
N PHE A 173 8.14 24.14 12.05
CA PHE A 173 6.91 24.81 12.47
C PHE A 173 6.50 24.41 13.89
N ALA A 174 6.43 25.39 14.79
CA ALA A 174 6.01 25.16 16.17
C ALA A 174 4.49 25.02 16.26
N LEU A 175 4.03 23.89 16.77
CA LEU A 175 2.61 23.68 17.09
C LEU A 175 2.26 24.26 18.47
N PRO A 176 0.98 24.62 18.71
CA PRO A 176 0.51 24.95 20.05
C PRO A 176 0.84 23.83 21.05
N PRO A 177 1.16 24.17 22.31
CA PRO A 177 1.41 23.17 23.33
C PRO A 177 0.12 22.41 23.68
N GLY A 178 0.25 21.11 23.95
CA GLY A 178 -0.85 20.24 24.37
C GLY A 178 -1.38 19.33 23.25
N ASP A 179 -2.44 18.60 23.57
CA ASP A 179 -3.04 17.64 22.64
C ASP A 179 -3.83 18.37 21.55
N GLY A 180 -3.74 17.90 20.32
CA GLY A 180 -4.45 18.49 19.19
C GLY A 180 -4.31 17.71 17.90
N PHE A 181 -5.34 17.81 17.05
CA PHE A 181 -5.28 17.37 15.67
C PHE A 181 -5.33 18.59 14.74
N TYR A 182 -4.40 18.65 13.79
CA TYR A 182 -4.25 19.73 12.84
C TYR A 182 -4.38 19.15 11.43
N GLY A 183 -5.50 19.44 10.78
CA GLY A 183 -5.67 19.07 9.37
C GLY A 183 -4.64 19.80 8.51
N VAL A 184 -4.03 19.10 7.57
CA VAL A 184 -3.05 19.66 6.65
C VAL A 184 -3.64 19.67 5.25
N SER A 185 -3.51 20.79 4.54
CA SER A 185 -3.88 20.90 3.14
C SER A 185 -2.94 21.83 2.41
N GLY A 186 -2.92 21.81 1.09
CA GLY A 186 -2.11 22.76 0.35
C GLY A 186 -1.92 22.38 -1.10
N GLN A 187 -0.90 22.98 -1.69
CA GLN A 187 -0.51 22.75 -3.08
C GLN A 187 1.02 22.77 -3.17
N LEU A 188 1.60 21.71 -3.70
CA LEU A 188 3.00 21.68 -4.12
C LEU A 188 3.09 22.11 -5.57
N THR A 189 4.13 22.85 -5.93
CA THR A 189 4.41 23.19 -7.33
C THR A 189 5.70 22.52 -7.75
N ILE A 190 5.64 21.48 -8.56
CA ILE A 190 6.82 20.73 -9.05
C ILE A 190 6.88 20.93 -10.57
N ASP A 191 8.01 21.40 -11.10
CA ASP A 191 8.15 21.73 -12.53
C ASP A 191 7.00 22.59 -13.09
N SER A 192 6.56 23.58 -12.29
CA SER A 192 5.42 24.47 -12.58
C SER A 192 4.06 23.77 -12.65
N GLN A 193 3.95 22.50 -12.25
CA GLN A 193 2.69 21.79 -12.13
C GLN A 193 2.18 21.79 -10.68
N PRO A 194 0.92 22.19 -10.47
CA PRO A 194 0.32 22.19 -9.15
C PRO A 194 -0.18 20.79 -8.77
N LEU A 195 0.23 20.31 -7.60
CA LEU A 195 -0.19 19.05 -6.99
C LEU A 195 -0.91 19.35 -5.65
N PRO A 196 -2.22 19.10 -5.53
CA PRO A 196 -2.90 19.24 -4.25
C PRO A 196 -2.41 18.19 -3.26
N ILE A 197 -2.25 18.60 -1.99
CA ILE A 197 -1.86 17.71 -0.90
C ILE A 197 -2.85 17.85 0.26
N SER A 198 -3.06 16.76 1.00
CA SER A 198 -3.90 16.75 2.19
C SER A 198 -3.45 15.67 3.17
N GLY A 199 -3.74 15.88 4.45
CA GLY A 199 -3.39 14.95 5.51
C GLY A 199 -3.73 15.50 6.89
N GLY A 200 -3.01 15.05 7.90
CA GLY A 200 -3.20 15.50 9.27
C GLY A 200 -1.97 15.29 10.14
N ILE A 201 -1.94 16.04 11.24
CA ILE A 201 -0.90 15.96 12.26
C ILE A 201 -1.60 15.83 13.61
N ALA A 202 -1.22 14.83 14.39
CA ALA A 202 -1.72 14.59 15.72
C ALA A 202 -0.61 14.79 16.75
N ARG A 203 -0.92 15.52 17.82
CA ARG A 203 -0.11 15.63 19.02
C ARG A 203 -0.92 15.14 20.20
N ALA A 204 -0.43 14.15 20.94
CA ALA A 204 -1.17 13.55 22.05
C ALA A 204 -0.25 13.01 23.14
N GLN A 205 -0.62 13.21 24.42
CA GLN A 205 0.04 12.54 25.54
C GLN A 205 -0.25 11.03 25.58
N ILE A 206 -1.39 10.61 25.02
CA ILE A 206 -1.82 9.22 24.99
C ILE A 206 -1.58 8.66 23.59
N LEU A 207 -0.45 7.97 23.45
CA LEU A 207 -0.07 7.25 22.24
C LEU A 207 -0.20 5.75 22.47
N ALA A 208 -0.48 5.01 21.40
CA ALA A 208 -0.42 3.55 21.41
C ALA A 208 0.02 3.03 20.03
N SER A 209 0.43 1.77 19.97
CA SER A 209 0.73 1.09 18.72
C SER A 209 0.05 -0.28 18.62
N THR A 210 -0.20 -0.73 17.40
CA THR A 210 -0.62 -2.10 17.10
C THR A 210 0.44 -2.72 16.20
N PRO A 211 1.04 -3.87 16.56
CA PRO A 211 1.94 -4.59 15.67
C PRO A 211 1.19 -5.16 14.45
N ALA A 212 1.90 -5.41 13.35
CA ALA A 212 1.32 -6.04 12.17
C ALA A 212 0.64 -7.38 12.53
N GLY A 213 -0.54 -7.61 11.94
CA GLY A 213 -1.38 -8.76 12.17
C GLY A 213 -1.96 -8.94 13.58
N SER A 214 -1.86 -7.93 14.43
CA SER A 214 -2.44 -7.95 15.79
C SER A 214 -3.92 -7.57 15.81
N ILE A 215 -4.68 -8.17 14.88
CA ILE A 215 -6.13 -8.06 14.76
C ILE A 215 -6.78 -9.46 14.85
N MET A 216 -7.91 -9.55 15.52
CA MET A 216 -8.72 -10.76 15.61
C MET A 216 -10.11 -10.45 15.08
N ALA A 217 -10.36 -10.81 13.82
CA ALA A 217 -11.68 -10.62 13.21
C ALA A 217 -12.75 -11.46 13.92
N THR A 218 -13.84 -10.83 14.30
CA THR A 218 -15.04 -11.47 14.83
C THR A 218 -16.11 -11.63 13.74
N VAL A 219 -16.02 -10.83 12.67
CA VAL A 219 -16.79 -10.97 11.43
C VAL A 219 -15.86 -10.74 10.24
N PRO A 220 -15.82 -11.66 9.26
CA PRO A 220 -16.47 -12.98 9.25
C PRO A 220 -15.91 -13.94 10.31
N MET A 221 -16.73 -14.91 10.74
CA MET A 221 -16.34 -15.93 11.75
C MET A 221 -15.54 -17.10 11.17
N ASP A 222 -15.35 -17.13 9.84
CA ASP A 222 -14.59 -18.19 9.19
C ASP A 222 -13.11 -18.10 9.58
N PRO A 223 -12.48 -19.16 10.09
CA PRO A 223 -11.09 -19.11 10.55
C PRO A 223 -10.08 -18.77 9.45
N LEU A 224 -10.33 -19.16 8.19
CA LEU A 224 -9.45 -18.81 7.08
C LEU A 224 -9.55 -17.31 6.79
N ALA A 225 -10.76 -16.75 6.81
CA ALA A 225 -10.98 -15.32 6.67
C ALA A 225 -10.29 -14.51 7.77
N GLN A 226 -10.40 -14.97 9.03
CA GLN A 226 -9.73 -14.36 10.17
C GLN A 226 -8.20 -14.33 9.99
N ASN A 227 -7.61 -15.45 9.55
CA ASN A 227 -6.17 -15.53 9.29
C ASN A 227 -5.73 -14.63 8.14
N ILE A 228 -6.53 -14.54 7.07
CA ILE A 228 -6.24 -13.67 5.93
C ILE A 228 -6.28 -12.20 6.39
N LEU A 229 -7.36 -11.78 7.04
CA LEU A 229 -7.49 -10.41 7.55
C LEU A 229 -6.36 -10.06 8.53
N ALA A 230 -5.97 -10.99 9.40
CA ALA A 230 -4.81 -10.80 10.26
C ALA A 230 -3.51 -10.65 9.45
N SER A 231 -3.26 -11.51 8.46
CA SER A 231 -2.03 -11.45 7.67
C SER A 231 -1.82 -10.16 6.87
N VAL A 232 -2.89 -9.44 6.56
CA VAL A 232 -2.85 -8.19 5.78
C VAL A 232 -3.05 -6.94 6.61
N PHE A 233 -3.32 -7.07 7.92
CA PHE A 233 -3.51 -5.90 8.78
C PHE A 233 -2.14 -5.30 9.12
N PRO A 234 -1.88 -4.04 8.73
CA PRO A 234 -0.60 -3.40 8.94
C PRO A 234 -0.40 -3.08 10.43
N ALA A 235 0.84 -2.75 10.79
CA ALA A 235 1.06 -2.07 12.05
C ALA A 235 0.38 -0.68 12.02
N MET A 236 -0.07 -0.21 13.17
CA MET A 236 -0.83 1.05 13.30
C MET A 236 -0.27 1.89 14.43
N ARG A 237 -0.35 3.21 14.26
CA ARG A 237 -0.09 4.21 15.30
C ARG A 237 -1.39 4.90 15.67
N TRP A 238 -1.57 5.13 16.97
CA TRP A 238 -2.78 5.69 17.55
C TRP A 238 -2.43 6.89 18.43
N ALA A 239 -3.24 7.93 18.36
CA ALA A 239 -3.18 9.08 19.26
C ALA A 239 -4.59 9.42 19.73
N TRP A 240 -4.82 9.33 21.04
CA TRP A 240 -6.05 9.81 21.64
C TRP A 240 -5.95 11.31 21.91
N ILE A 241 -6.77 12.09 21.19
CA ILE A 241 -6.87 13.53 21.36
C ILE A 241 -7.96 13.80 22.40
N GLY A 242 -7.55 14.26 23.59
CA GLY A 242 -8.46 14.52 24.70
C GLY A 242 -9.39 15.73 24.49
N GLU A 243 -10.18 16.05 25.51
CA GLU A 243 -11.12 17.19 25.56
C GLU A 243 -10.40 18.56 25.70
N GLY A 244 -9.38 18.82 24.88
CA GLY A 244 -8.70 20.12 24.82
C GLY A 244 -9.62 21.22 24.27
N GLU A 245 -9.12 22.05 23.35
CA GLU A 245 -9.95 23.09 22.70
C GLU A 245 -10.98 22.52 21.70
N GLY A 246 -11.00 21.20 21.49
CA GLY A 246 -11.87 20.51 20.53
C GLY A 246 -12.64 19.34 21.14
N ALA A 247 -13.52 18.74 20.32
CA ALA A 247 -14.14 17.47 20.66
C ALA A 247 -13.06 16.37 20.74
N PRO A 248 -13.18 15.42 21.67
CA PRO A 248 -12.24 14.32 21.74
C PRO A 248 -12.26 13.51 20.45
N GLY A 249 -11.18 12.82 20.13
CA GLY A 249 -11.07 12.07 18.90
C GLY A 249 -9.90 11.10 18.91
N LEU A 250 -9.92 10.19 17.95
CA LEU A 250 -8.85 9.23 17.74
C LEU A 250 -8.19 9.55 16.40
N ALA A 251 -6.91 9.90 16.44
CA ALA A 251 -6.07 10.00 15.26
C ALA A 251 -5.31 8.69 15.06
N PHE A 252 -5.16 8.25 13.81
CA PHE A 252 -4.50 6.99 13.49
C PHE A 252 -3.93 6.97 12.08
N ALA A 253 -2.94 6.12 11.86
CA ALA A 253 -2.33 5.85 10.56
C ALA A 253 -1.67 4.46 10.57
N ALA A 254 -1.48 3.87 9.39
CA ALA A 254 -0.64 2.69 9.22
C ALA A 254 0.85 3.07 9.34
N ASP A 255 1.60 2.25 10.05
CA ASP A 255 3.05 2.34 10.29
C ASP A 255 3.71 1.17 9.55
N VAL A 256 3.66 1.23 8.23
CA VAL A 256 3.92 0.08 7.33
C VAL A 256 5.35 -0.47 7.48
N ASP A 257 6.30 0.34 7.93
CA ASP A 257 7.69 -0.06 8.15
C ASP A 257 8.05 -0.27 9.63
N GLU A 258 7.06 -0.19 10.53
CA GLU A 258 7.17 -0.40 11.98
C GLU A 258 8.25 0.45 12.66
N ASN A 259 8.56 1.63 12.10
CA ASN A 259 9.60 2.51 12.63
C ASN A 259 9.05 3.53 13.64
N GLY A 260 7.72 3.61 13.79
CA GLY A 260 7.04 4.50 14.70
C GLY A 260 6.72 5.89 14.14
N SER A 261 7.14 6.20 12.93
CA SER A 261 6.89 7.45 12.20
C SER A 261 5.92 7.18 11.05
N VAL A 262 4.84 7.94 11.02
CA VAL A 262 3.83 7.86 9.97
C VAL A 262 3.82 9.16 9.15
N PRO A 263 3.59 9.10 7.83
CA PRO A 263 3.51 10.29 7.00
C PRO A 263 2.16 11.00 7.23
N PHE A 264 2.16 12.33 7.11
CA PHE A 264 0.99 13.15 7.44
C PHE A 264 -0.23 12.87 6.54
N ASP A 265 -0.01 12.49 5.29
CA ASP A 265 -1.05 12.16 4.31
C ASP A 265 -1.74 10.81 4.61
N ALA A 266 -1.12 9.95 5.42
CA ALA A 266 -1.73 8.73 5.93
C ALA A 266 -2.56 8.95 7.21
N VAL A 267 -2.35 10.06 7.92
CA VAL A 267 -3.08 10.32 9.17
C VAL A 267 -4.55 10.58 8.89
N ARG A 268 -5.40 9.86 9.62
CA ARG A 268 -6.84 10.10 9.71
C ARG A 268 -7.22 10.49 11.12
N HIS A 269 -8.33 11.20 11.24
CA HIS A 269 -8.90 11.60 12.51
C HIS A 269 -10.40 11.31 12.53
N ALA A 270 -10.83 10.58 13.56
CA ALA A 270 -12.23 10.27 13.79
C ALA A 270 -12.69 10.92 15.10
N PRO A 271 -13.56 11.95 15.05
CA PRO A 271 -14.15 12.55 16.25
C PRO A 271 -14.86 11.49 17.08
N ALA A 272 -14.72 11.53 18.40
CA ALA A 272 -15.25 10.53 19.31
C ALA A 272 -16.25 11.12 20.30
N THR A 273 -17.17 10.26 20.76
CA THR A 273 -18.00 10.52 21.94
C THR A 273 -17.42 9.74 23.10
N LEU A 274 -17.01 10.45 24.16
CA LEU A 274 -16.51 9.85 25.40
C LEU A 274 -17.67 9.65 26.39
N MET A 275 -17.76 8.43 26.93
CA MET A 275 -18.76 7.98 27.90
C MET A 275 -18.04 7.40 29.11
N ALA A 276 -17.72 8.27 30.07
CA ALA A 276 -16.79 7.99 31.17
C ALA A 276 -15.38 7.64 30.65
N GLU A 277 -14.98 6.37 30.68
CA GLU A 277 -13.70 5.89 30.14
C GLU A 277 -13.86 5.24 28.77
N ALA A 278 -15.08 4.87 28.36
CA ALA A 278 -15.34 4.25 27.07
C ALA A 278 -15.53 5.31 25.99
N PHE A 279 -15.04 5.06 24.77
CA PHE A 279 -15.27 5.95 23.63
C PHE A 279 -15.82 5.17 22.43
N VAL A 280 -16.50 5.91 21.55
CA VAL A 280 -16.91 5.44 20.22
C VAL A 280 -16.66 6.58 19.24
N THR A 281 -15.96 6.30 18.14
CA THR A 281 -15.73 7.29 17.08
C THR A 281 -16.97 7.48 16.20
N SER A 282 -17.05 8.63 15.55
CA SER A 282 -17.91 8.82 14.39
C SER A 282 -17.42 7.92 13.25
N PRO A 283 -18.31 7.48 12.35
CA PRO A 283 -17.90 6.73 11.17
C PRO A 283 -16.88 7.51 10.34
N VAL A 284 -15.84 6.83 9.89
CA VAL A 284 -14.78 7.39 9.03
C VAL A 284 -14.49 6.43 7.88
N GLN A 285 -14.06 6.97 6.74
CA GLN A 285 -13.53 6.16 5.65
C GLN A 285 -12.02 6.00 5.83
N TYR A 286 -11.52 4.79 5.66
CA TYR A 286 -10.10 4.51 5.75
C TYR A 286 -9.66 3.52 4.68
N ASP A 287 -8.58 3.82 3.99
CA ASP A 287 -7.97 2.90 3.04
C ASP A 287 -6.87 2.13 3.77
N LEU A 288 -7.12 0.84 4.01
CA LEU A 288 -6.20 -0.03 4.74
C LEU A 288 -5.10 -0.50 3.78
N PRO A 289 -3.83 -0.10 3.97
CA PRO A 289 -2.75 -0.61 3.13
C PRO A 289 -2.51 -2.08 3.43
N ILE A 290 -2.43 -2.92 2.39
CA ILE A 290 -2.21 -4.37 2.50
C ILE A 290 -0.75 -4.72 2.25
N ALA A 291 -0.19 -4.18 1.17
CA ALA A 291 1.18 -4.43 0.76
C ALA A 291 1.60 -3.44 -0.31
N LEU A 292 2.91 -3.27 -0.45
CA LEU A 292 3.49 -2.87 -1.73
C LEU A 292 3.35 -4.06 -2.68
N SER A 293 2.68 -3.85 -3.81
CA SER A 293 2.78 -4.78 -4.92
C SER A 293 4.25 -4.93 -5.30
N SER A 294 4.59 -6.04 -5.95
CA SER A 294 5.98 -6.25 -6.35
C SER A 294 6.43 -5.33 -7.50
N GLY A 295 5.55 -4.45 -7.98
CA GLY A 295 5.82 -3.30 -8.86
C GLY A 295 5.74 -1.92 -8.17
N GLY A 296 5.74 -1.88 -6.83
CA GLY A 296 5.72 -0.62 -6.05
C GLY A 296 4.35 0.07 -5.98
N GLU A 297 3.29 -0.52 -6.52
CA GLU A 297 1.93 0.00 -6.36
C GLU A 297 1.46 -0.25 -4.93
N HIS A 298 0.98 0.80 -4.26
CA HIS A 298 0.36 0.67 -2.94
C HIS A 298 -1.03 0.07 -3.10
N LEU A 299 -1.19 -1.19 -2.68
CA LEU A 299 -2.50 -1.81 -2.65
C LEU A 299 -3.18 -1.48 -1.32
N SER A 300 -4.39 -0.93 -1.42
CA SER A 300 -5.23 -0.62 -0.27
C SER A 300 -6.62 -1.22 -0.43
N VAL A 301 -7.26 -1.54 0.68
CA VAL A 301 -8.70 -1.88 0.72
C VAL A 301 -9.45 -0.80 1.48
N GLY A 302 -10.40 -0.17 0.80
CA GLY A 302 -11.30 0.78 1.42
C GLY A 302 -12.17 0.13 2.49
N VAL A 303 -12.22 0.77 3.66
CA VAL A 303 -13.11 0.45 4.76
C VAL A 303 -14.06 1.63 4.93
N SER A 304 -15.31 1.44 4.51
CA SER A 304 -16.36 2.45 4.67
C SER A 304 -17.05 2.32 6.03
N ASP A 305 -17.58 3.44 6.52
CA ASP A 305 -18.30 3.52 7.80
C ASP A 305 -17.53 2.90 8.97
N MET A 306 -16.20 3.05 8.97
CA MET A 306 -15.36 2.49 10.02
C MET A 306 -15.63 3.20 11.35
N VAL A 307 -16.00 2.43 12.36
CA VAL A 307 -16.20 2.88 13.73
C VAL A 307 -15.22 2.15 14.63
N LEU A 308 -14.50 2.93 15.43
CA LEU A 308 -13.58 2.45 16.44
C LEU A 308 -14.20 2.70 17.82
N ALA A 309 -14.15 1.70 18.69
CA ALA A 309 -14.57 1.82 20.08
C ALA A 309 -13.50 1.24 21.00
N GLY A 310 -13.43 1.74 22.23
CA GLY A 310 -12.41 1.29 23.17
C GLY A 310 -12.56 1.96 24.52
N THR A 311 -11.51 1.86 25.33
CA THR A 311 -11.44 2.50 26.66
C THR A 311 -10.15 3.32 26.78
N VAL A 312 -10.24 4.50 27.35
CA VAL A 312 -9.10 5.32 27.76
C VAL A 312 -9.13 5.43 29.28
N SER A 313 -8.14 4.82 29.93
CA SER A 313 -8.07 4.77 31.40
C SER A 313 -6.62 4.88 31.84
N GLY A 314 -6.38 5.52 32.98
CA GLY A 314 -5.03 5.68 33.54
C GLY A 314 -4.05 6.46 32.65
N GLY A 315 -4.55 7.29 31.73
CA GLY A 315 -3.70 7.99 30.75
C GLY A 315 -3.17 7.11 29.63
N GLN A 316 -3.86 5.99 29.33
CA GLN A 316 -3.49 5.04 28.29
C GLN A 316 -4.71 4.57 27.51
N LEU A 317 -4.50 4.26 26.23
CA LEU A 317 -5.47 3.55 25.41
C LEU A 317 -5.46 2.07 25.77
N GLN A 318 -6.61 1.51 26.14
CA GLN A 318 -6.70 0.13 26.63
C GLN A 318 -7.01 -0.85 25.49
N SER A 319 -6.38 -2.01 25.55
CA SER A 319 -6.61 -3.12 24.63
C SER A 319 -7.78 -4.01 25.08
N PRO A 320 -8.60 -4.56 24.15
CA PRO A 320 -8.57 -4.30 22.71
C PRO A 320 -9.34 -3.02 22.33
N LEU A 321 -8.98 -2.46 21.17
CA LEU A 321 -9.88 -1.59 20.43
C LEU A 321 -10.82 -2.43 19.58
N GLN A 322 -12.09 -2.06 19.50
CA GLN A 322 -13.07 -2.70 18.64
C GLN A 322 -13.15 -1.91 17.34
N LEU A 323 -12.94 -2.58 16.22
CA LEU A 323 -13.14 -2.06 14.87
C LEU A 323 -14.41 -2.67 14.29
N SER A 324 -15.24 -1.86 13.65
CA SER A 324 -16.35 -2.30 12.82
C SER A 324 -16.45 -1.43 11.57
N GLY A 325 -16.90 -1.99 10.45
CA GLY A 325 -17.07 -1.24 9.20
C GLY A 325 -17.47 -2.16 8.05
N ALA A 326 -17.28 -1.69 6.82
CA ALA A 326 -17.51 -2.49 5.62
C ALA A 326 -16.32 -2.41 4.67
N LEU A 327 -15.72 -3.56 4.34
CA LEU A 327 -14.61 -3.69 3.39
C LEU A 327 -15.14 -3.61 1.97
N SER A 328 -14.45 -2.86 1.11
CA SER A 328 -14.68 -2.79 -0.32
C SER A 328 -14.34 -4.14 -0.98
N LEU A 329 -15.36 -4.81 -1.52
CA LEU A 329 -15.13 -6.06 -2.25
C LEU A 329 -14.39 -5.85 -3.58
N PRO A 330 -14.66 -4.77 -4.36
CA PRO A 330 -13.88 -4.45 -5.54
C PRO A 330 -12.37 -4.29 -5.25
N ASP A 331 -12.01 -3.64 -4.13
CA ASP A 331 -10.60 -3.44 -3.79
C ASP A 331 -9.93 -4.76 -3.39
N LEU A 332 -10.65 -5.63 -2.66
CA LEU A 332 -10.16 -6.97 -2.32
C LEU A 332 -9.94 -7.83 -3.58
N VAL A 333 -10.84 -7.74 -4.55
CA VAL A 333 -10.71 -8.41 -5.85
C VAL A 333 -9.51 -7.86 -6.62
N ALA A 334 -9.35 -6.54 -6.70
CA ALA A 334 -8.20 -5.91 -7.34
C ALA A 334 -6.88 -6.36 -6.69
N ALA A 335 -6.83 -6.38 -5.35
CA ALA A 335 -5.66 -6.87 -4.61
C ALA A 335 -5.34 -8.35 -4.93
N LEU A 336 -6.34 -9.23 -5.03
CA LEU A 336 -6.11 -10.63 -5.41
C LEU A 336 -5.65 -10.80 -6.87
N ILE A 337 -6.19 -10.01 -7.79
CA ILE A 337 -5.76 -10.00 -9.19
C ILE A 337 -4.27 -9.61 -9.26
N VAL A 338 -3.88 -8.54 -8.59
CA VAL A 338 -2.49 -8.04 -8.60
C VAL A 338 -1.53 -8.98 -7.85
N LEU A 339 -1.88 -9.41 -6.64
CA LEU A 339 -0.97 -10.19 -5.79
C LEU A 339 -0.87 -11.67 -6.16
N ALA A 340 -1.97 -12.25 -6.63
CA ALA A 340 -2.07 -13.69 -6.85
C ALA A 340 -2.41 -14.08 -8.30
N GLY A 341 -2.56 -13.11 -9.22
CA GLY A 341 -2.76 -13.37 -10.64
C GLY A 341 -4.11 -14.00 -10.98
N PHE A 342 -5.11 -13.85 -10.10
CA PHE A 342 -6.46 -14.28 -10.40
C PHE A 342 -7.07 -13.42 -11.52
N ASP A 343 -8.05 -13.98 -12.24
CA ASP A 343 -9.03 -13.16 -12.94
C ASP A 343 -10.15 -12.74 -11.97
N GLU A 344 -10.99 -11.79 -12.39
CA GLU A 344 -12.09 -11.28 -11.55
C GLU A 344 -13.02 -12.40 -11.07
N ALA A 345 -13.39 -13.33 -11.95
CA ALA A 345 -14.26 -14.45 -11.61
C ALA A 345 -13.61 -15.39 -10.57
N GLY A 346 -12.33 -15.73 -10.74
CA GLY A 346 -11.56 -16.54 -9.81
C GLY A 346 -11.38 -15.87 -8.45
N ALA A 347 -11.19 -14.55 -8.42
CA ALA A 347 -11.12 -13.78 -7.18
C ALA A 347 -12.46 -13.83 -6.42
N TYR A 348 -13.60 -13.62 -7.09
CA TYR A 348 -14.91 -13.75 -6.45
C TYR A 348 -15.17 -15.17 -5.94
N GLN A 349 -14.87 -16.20 -6.74
CA GLN A 349 -15.03 -17.60 -6.32
C GLN A 349 -14.17 -17.95 -5.10
N THR A 350 -13.01 -17.33 -4.97
CA THR A 350 -12.10 -17.51 -3.84
C THR A 350 -12.62 -16.79 -2.59
N LEU A 351 -13.05 -15.53 -2.74
CA LEU A 351 -13.51 -14.70 -1.62
C LEU A 351 -14.92 -15.09 -1.11
N ALA A 352 -15.81 -15.55 -1.98
CA ALA A 352 -17.19 -15.90 -1.63
C ALA A 352 -17.35 -16.84 -0.43
N PRO A 353 -16.70 -18.02 -0.37
CA PRO A 353 -16.82 -18.91 0.79
C PRO A 353 -16.17 -18.33 2.06
N ILE A 354 -15.16 -17.47 1.90
CA ILE A 354 -14.39 -16.86 2.99
C ILE A 354 -15.21 -15.73 3.65
N LEU A 355 -15.82 -14.88 2.83
CA LEU A 355 -16.54 -13.68 3.23
C LEU A 355 -18.06 -13.89 3.34
N GLY A 356 -18.56 -15.04 2.88
CA GLY A 356 -19.96 -15.45 3.03
C GLY A 356 -20.94 -14.77 2.07
N PHE A 357 -20.59 -14.65 0.78
CA PHE A 357 -21.47 -14.08 -0.25
C PHE A 357 -21.63 -15.00 -1.47
N ASP A 358 -22.58 -14.70 -2.36
CA ASP A 358 -22.79 -15.41 -3.63
C ASP A 358 -21.86 -14.84 -4.71
N PRO A 359 -20.91 -15.62 -5.28
CA PRO A 359 -19.99 -15.11 -6.29
C PRO A 359 -20.68 -14.70 -7.61
N ALA A 360 -21.93 -15.12 -7.84
CA ALA A 360 -22.70 -14.70 -9.01
C ALA A 360 -23.44 -13.36 -8.81
N ASP A 361 -23.58 -12.90 -7.57
CA ASP A 361 -24.20 -11.62 -7.20
C ASP A 361 -23.41 -10.99 -6.04
N PRO A 362 -22.14 -10.59 -6.28
CA PRO A 362 -21.25 -10.11 -5.23
C PRO A 362 -21.75 -8.75 -4.69
N PRO A 363 -21.79 -8.56 -3.35
CA PRO A 363 -22.13 -7.27 -2.77
C PRO A 363 -21.01 -6.26 -3.02
N ALA A 364 -21.31 -4.96 -3.02
CA ALA A 364 -20.27 -3.93 -3.15
C ALA A 364 -19.31 -3.92 -1.95
N THR A 365 -19.81 -4.27 -0.76
CA THR A 365 -19.03 -4.32 0.48
C THR A 365 -19.37 -5.54 1.33
N VAL A 366 -18.43 -5.92 2.20
CA VAL A 366 -18.60 -7.00 3.19
C VAL A 366 -18.39 -6.43 4.58
N ALA A 367 -19.30 -6.73 5.51
CA ALA A 367 -19.15 -6.30 6.89
C ALA A 367 -17.89 -6.90 7.53
N VAL A 368 -17.16 -6.08 8.28
CA VAL A 368 -16.02 -6.49 9.09
C VAL A 368 -16.21 -6.03 10.53
N ALA A 369 -15.83 -6.88 11.46
CA ALA A 369 -15.69 -6.51 12.86
C ALA A 369 -14.49 -7.24 13.45
N ALA A 370 -13.74 -6.58 14.33
CA ALA A 370 -12.51 -7.14 14.88
C ALA A 370 -12.10 -6.51 16.21
N ASP A 371 -11.36 -7.28 16.99
CA ASP A 371 -10.62 -6.77 18.15
C ASP A 371 -9.17 -6.50 17.72
N VAL A 372 -8.70 -5.27 17.91
CA VAL A 372 -7.36 -4.80 17.59
C VAL A 372 -6.56 -4.66 18.88
N THR A 373 -5.44 -5.35 18.96
CA THR A 373 -4.57 -5.27 20.14
C THR A 373 -3.74 -3.99 20.08
N VAL A 374 -3.71 -3.23 21.18
CA VAL A 374 -2.85 -2.04 21.32
C VAL A 374 -1.86 -2.22 22.46
N GLU A 375 -0.68 -1.62 22.32
CA GLU A 375 0.44 -1.62 23.27
C GLU A 375 0.80 -0.20 23.72
#